data_AF-A0A845LRF2-F1
#
_entry.id   AF-A0A845LRF2-F1
#
_cell.length_a   1.000
_cell.length_b   1.000
_cell.length_c   1.000
_cell.angle_alpha   90.00
_cell.angle_beta   90.00
_cell.angle_gamma   90.00
#
_symmetry.space_group_name_H-M   'P 1'
#
loop_
_entity.id
_entity.type
_entity.pdbx_description
1 polymer ?
#
loop_
_entity_poly.entity_id
_entity_poly.type
_entity_poly.pdbx_seq_one_letter_code
_entity_poly.pdbx_strand_id
1 'polypeptide(L)'
;MTSKTSSKFLQSTKFLIFSASLLFIMGILYLINHITYFSKSVAIYTAQGFTQSEILSLLVPDRLLPGLFEGIGLFFGVSALLFGTAMINQKLSASSYESAASARAEKEALEAAKVFMAVEGLE
;
A
#
# COMPACT_ATOMS: atom_id res chain seq x y z
N MET A 1 -16.99 16.58 21.08
CA MET A 1 -17.03 15.16 20.63
C MET A 1 -16.11 14.98 19.41
N THR A 2 -14.80 14.68 19.57
CA THR A 2 -13.91 14.51 18.40
C THR A 2 -12.79 13.45 18.55
N SER A 3 -12.68 12.72 19.66
CA SER A 3 -11.47 11.89 19.89
C SER A 3 -11.50 10.46 19.34
N LYS A 4 -12.58 10.00 18.66
CA LYS A 4 -12.72 8.58 18.24
C LYS A 4 -12.27 8.32 16.80
N THR A 5 -11.95 9.36 16.03
CA THR A 5 -11.76 9.26 14.58
C THR A 5 -10.30 8.97 14.18
N SER A 6 -9.31 9.39 14.96
CA SER A 6 -7.88 9.26 14.57
C SER A 6 -7.34 7.82 14.64
N SER A 7 -7.87 6.97 15.52
CA SER A 7 -7.42 5.56 15.62
C SER A 7 -7.83 4.72 14.41
N LYS A 8 -9.00 5.02 13.82
CA LYS A 8 -9.48 4.35 12.60
C LYS A 8 -8.63 4.68 11.38
N PHE A 9 -8.14 5.91 11.30
CA PHE A 9 -7.25 6.36 10.22
C PHE A 9 -5.91 5.63 10.27
N LEU A 10 -5.31 5.49 11.47
CA LEU A 10 -4.08 4.72 11.67
C LEU A 10 -4.26 3.22 11.35
N GLN A 11 -5.39 2.62 11.72
CA GLN A 11 -5.69 1.23 11.35
C GLN A 11 -5.85 1.07 9.83
N SER A 12 -6.52 2.01 9.16
CA SER A 12 -6.69 2.01 7.71
C SER A 12 -5.35 2.15 6.96
N THR A 13 -4.45 3.01 7.43
CA THR A 13 -3.11 3.15 6.84
C THR A 13 -2.29 1.85 6.95
N LYS A 14 -2.31 1.18 8.11
CA LYS A 14 -1.63 -0.12 8.28
C LYS A 14 -2.18 -1.18 7.31
N PHE A 15 -3.50 -1.22 7.15
CA PHE A 15 -4.15 -2.13 6.21
C PHE A 15 -3.73 -1.84 4.76
N LEU A 16 -3.73 -0.58 4.33
CA LEU A 16 -3.31 -0.19 2.98
C LEU A 16 -1.86 -0.59 2.67
N ILE A 17 -0.93 -0.36 3.60
CA ILE A 17 0.48 -0.76 3.43
C ILE A 17 0.60 -2.29 3.36
N PHE A 18 -0.11 -3.01 4.22
CA PHE A 18 -0.10 -4.47 4.21
C PHE A 18 -0.63 -5.05 2.88
N SER A 19 -1.76 -4.52 2.39
CA SER A 19 -2.32 -4.90 1.09
C SER A 19 -1.38 -4.55 -0.08
N ALA A 20 -0.73 -3.38 -0.04
CA ALA A 20 0.25 -3.00 -1.05
C ALA A 20 1.45 -3.96 -1.10
N SER A 21 1.99 -4.36 0.05
CA SER A 21 3.07 -5.36 0.13
C SER A 21 2.65 -6.73 -0.39
N LEU A 22 1.44 -7.20 -0.06
CA LEU A 22 0.92 -8.46 -0.59
C LEU A 22 0.84 -8.46 -2.12
N LEU A 23 0.27 -7.40 -2.69
CA LEU A 23 0.16 -7.24 -4.14
C LEU A 23 1.53 -7.17 -4.82
N PHE A 24 2.50 -6.53 -4.18
CA PHE A 24 3.87 -6.44 -4.69
C PHE A 24 4.54 -7.82 -4.77
N ILE A 25 4.41 -8.63 -3.71
CA ILE A 25 4.95 -10.01 -3.68
C ILE A 25 4.25 -10.87 -4.75
N MET A 26 2.92 -10.75 -4.87
CA MET A 26 2.17 -11.45 -5.92
C MET A 26 2.61 -11.04 -7.33
N GLY A 27 2.87 -9.76 -7.57
CA GLY A 27 3.41 -9.28 -8.85
C GLY A 27 4.75 -9.90 -9.21
N ILE A 28 5.66 -10.04 -8.23
CA ILE A 28 6.96 -10.70 -8.43
C ILE A 28 6.75 -12.18 -8.78
N LEU A 29 5.92 -12.90 -8.02
CA LEU A 29 5.62 -14.31 -8.28
C LEU A 29 5.00 -14.52 -9.67
N TYR A 30 4.06 -13.65 -10.04
CA TYR A 30 3.44 -13.64 -11.36
C TYR A 30 4.48 -13.49 -12.48
N LEU A 31 5.40 -12.55 -12.32
CA LEU A 31 6.44 -12.27 -13.32
C LEU A 31 7.41 -13.46 -13.48
N ILE A 32 7.84 -14.06 -12.37
CA ILE A 32 8.70 -15.27 -12.39
C ILE A 32 8.00 -16.40 -13.12
N ASN A 33 6.71 -16.60 -12.84
CA ASN A 33 5.94 -17.66 -13.47
C ASN A 33 5.83 -17.43 -14.99
N HIS A 34 5.52 -16.21 -15.41
CA HIS A 34 5.44 -15.85 -16.83
C HIS A 34 6.77 -16.06 -17.57
N ILE A 35 7.89 -15.65 -16.98
CA ILE A 35 9.23 -15.87 -17.55
C ILE A 35 9.54 -17.37 -17.68
N THR A 36 9.20 -18.15 -16.66
CA THR A 36 9.44 -19.60 -16.65
C THR A 36 8.60 -20.30 -17.73
N TYR A 37 7.33 -19.94 -17.86
CA TYR A 37 6.44 -20.47 -18.89
C TYR A 37 6.89 -20.08 -20.30
N PHE A 38 7.38 -18.86 -20.49
CA PHE A 38 7.96 -18.42 -21.76
C PHE A 38 9.17 -19.30 -22.13
N SER A 39 10.11 -19.50 -21.21
CA SER A 39 11.29 -20.34 -21.46
C SER A 39 10.94 -21.78 -21.79
N LYS A 40 9.95 -22.37 -21.10
CA LYS A 40 9.45 -23.71 -21.42
C LYS A 40 8.82 -23.76 -22.81
N SER A 41 8.05 -22.74 -23.17
CA SER A 41 7.41 -22.65 -24.49
C SER A 41 8.49 -22.59 -25.58
N VAL A 42 9.50 -21.73 -25.41
CA VAL A 42 10.65 -21.65 -26.33
C VAL A 42 11.34 -23.00 -26.50
N ALA A 43 11.58 -23.75 -25.41
CA ALA A 43 12.18 -25.07 -25.48
C ALA A 43 11.33 -26.07 -26.28
N ILE A 44 10.00 -26.04 -26.12
CA ILE A 44 9.07 -26.89 -26.87
C ILE A 44 9.09 -26.56 -28.37
N TYR A 45 9.02 -25.28 -28.75
CA TYR A 45 9.06 -24.89 -30.17
C TYR A 45 10.43 -25.15 -30.80
N THR A 46 11.51 -24.99 -30.05
CA THR A 46 12.86 -25.36 -30.53
C THR A 46 12.96 -26.86 -30.80
N ALA A 47 12.40 -27.69 -29.91
CA ALA A 47 12.35 -29.14 -30.11
C ALA A 47 11.50 -29.58 -31.30
N GLN A 48 10.55 -28.73 -31.73
CA GLN A 48 9.75 -28.94 -32.94
C GLN A 48 10.48 -28.50 -34.23
N GLY A 49 11.70 -27.99 -34.12
CA GLY A 49 12.53 -27.61 -35.27
C GLY A 49 12.34 -26.18 -35.77
N PHE A 50 11.60 -25.33 -35.04
CA PHE A 50 11.45 -23.92 -35.39
C PHE A 50 12.75 -23.14 -35.15
N THR A 51 13.00 -22.16 -36.01
CA THR A 51 14.16 -21.26 -35.86
C THR A 51 13.93 -20.27 -34.71
N GLN A 52 15.01 -19.84 -34.04
CA GLN A 52 14.89 -18.88 -32.93
C GLN A 52 14.18 -17.58 -33.32
N SER A 53 14.33 -17.11 -34.57
CA SER A 53 13.67 -15.87 -35.01
C SER A 53 12.16 -16.02 -35.12
N GLU A 54 11.67 -17.14 -35.63
CA GLU A 54 10.24 -17.44 -35.71
C GLU A 54 9.63 -17.55 -34.30
N ILE A 55 10.30 -18.26 -33.40
CA ILE A 55 9.86 -18.45 -32.01
C ILE A 55 9.76 -17.10 -31.30
N LEU A 56 10.78 -16.25 -31.39
CA LEU A 56 10.78 -14.94 -30.75
C LEU A 56 9.73 -14.01 -31.38
N SER A 57 9.53 -14.06 -32.69
CA SER A 57 8.54 -13.22 -33.38
C SER A 57 7.09 -13.51 -32.97
N LEU A 58 6.77 -14.75 -32.60
CA LEU A 58 5.45 -15.13 -32.10
C LEU A 58 5.33 -15.03 -30.58
N LEU A 59 6.25 -15.65 -29.82
CA LEU A 59 6.07 -15.79 -28.37
C LEU A 59 6.28 -14.48 -27.62
N VAL A 60 7.12 -13.57 -28.12
CA VAL A 60 7.38 -12.29 -27.44
C VAL A 60 6.10 -11.44 -27.38
N PRO A 61 5.46 -11.09 -28.51
CA PRO A 61 4.23 -10.29 -28.47
C PRO A 61 3.03 -11.04 -27.88
N ASP A 62 2.95 -12.37 -28.04
CA ASP A 62 1.79 -13.14 -27.57
C ASP A 62 1.84 -13.44 -26.06
N ARG A 63 3.04 -13.65 -25.50
CA ARG A 63 3.18 -14.15 -24.13
C ARG A 63 4.09 -13.34 -23.22
N LEU A 64 5.18 -12.81 -23.76
CA LEU A 64 6.15 -12.08 -22.95
C LEU A 64 5.66 -10.65 -22.64
N LEU A 65 5.28 -9.88 -23.67
CA LEU A 65 4.80 -8.50 -23.48
C LEU A 65 3.53 -8.42 -22.63
N PRO A 66 2.47 -9.20 -22.90
CA PRO A 66 1.25 -9.12 -22.10
C PRO A 66 1.51 -9.47 -20.63
N GLY A 67 2.28 -10.53 -20.37
CA GLY A 67 2.65 -10.92 -19.01
C GLY A 67 3.48 -9.85 -18.28
N LEU A 68 4.39 -9.19 -18.98
CA LEU A 68 5.18 -8.10 -18.40
C LEU A 68 4.32 -6.86 -18.10
N PHE A 69 3.48 -6.46 -19.05
CA PHE A 69 2.62 -5.29 -18.91
C PHE A 69 1.53 -5.48 -17.87
N GLU A 70 0.96 -6.67 -17.77
CA GLU A 70 -0.01 -6.99 -16.73
C GLU A 70 0.68 -7.07 -15.37
N GLY A 71 1.85 -7.73 -15.28
CA GLY A 71 2.67 -7.75 -14.08
C GLY A 71 2.96 -6.33 -13.56
N ILE A 72 3.55 -5.48 -14.41
CA ILE A 72 3.94 -4.11 -14.06
C ILE A 72 2.72 -3.21 -13.88
N GLY A 73 1.82 -3.16 -14.85
CA GLY A 73 0.69 -2.23 -14.86
C GLY A 73 -0.33 -2.56 -13.77
N LEU A 74 -0.69 -3.83 -13.61
CA LEU A 74 -1.70 -4.24 -12.66
C LEU A 74 -1.11 -4.37 -11.25
N PHE A 75 -0.12 -5.24 -11.05
CA PHE A 75 0.34 -5.55 -9.69
C PHE A 75 1.22 -4.44 -9.11
N PHE A 76 2.22 -3.96 -9.85
CA PHE A 76 3.07 -2.87 -9.36
C PHE A 76 2.34 -1.52 -9.40
N GLY A 77 1.54 -1.26 -10.43
CA GLY A 77 0.75 -0.04 -10.54
C GLY A 77 -0.26 0.11 -9.40
N VAL A 78 -1.07 -0.93 -9.14
CA VAL A 78 -2.05 -0.89 -8.04
C VAL A 78 -1.34 -0.85 -6.68
N SER A 79 -0.27 -1.62 -6.48
CA SER A 79 0.51 -1.58 -5.23
C SER A 79 1.06 -0.17 -4.96
N ALA A 80 1.64 0.49 -5.98
CA ALA A 80 2.13 1.87 -5.86
C ALA A 80 0.99 2.85 -5.51
N LEU A 81 -0.19 2.66 -6.07
CA LEU A 81 -1.36 3.50 -5.83
C LEU A 81 -1.87 3.36 -4.38
N LEU A 82 -1.95 2.13 -3.86
CA LEU A 82 -2.29 1.89 -2.45
C LEU A 82 -1.22 2.48 -1.52
N PHE A 83 0.05 2.32 -1.85
CA PHE A 83 1.15 2.86 -1.05
C PHE A 83 1.14 4.39 -1.03
N GLY A 84 0.94 5.03 -2.17
CA GLY A 84 0.76 6.49 -2.27
C GLY A 84 -0.43 6.98 -1.45
N THR A 85 -1.56 6.27 -1.52
CA THR A 85 -2.75 6.57 -0.72
C THR A 85 -2.47 6.44 0.78
N ALA A 86 -1.73 5.41 1.19
CA ALA A 86 -1.32 5.23 2.59
C ALA A 86 -0.44 6.39 3.08
N MET A 87 0.51 6.85 2.26
CA MET A 87 1.37 8.00 2.57
C MET A 87 0.58 9.30 2.75
N ILE A 88 -0.40 9.56 1.87
CA ILE A 88 -1.29 10.73 1.98
C ILE A 88 -2.11 10.63 3.28
N ASN A 89 -2.69 9.46 3.56
CA ASN A 89 -3.45 9.22 4.79
C ASN A 89 -2.60 9.42 6.05
N GLN A 90 -1.33 9.01 6.03
CA GLN A 90 -0.41 9.19 7.15
C GLN A 90 -0.11 10.68 7.40
N LYS A 91 0.14 11.47 6.34
CA LYS A 91 0.39 12.91 6.44
C LYS A 91 -0.82 13.68 6.96
N LEU A 92 -2.02 13.36 6.48
CA LEU A 92 -3.25 14.00 6.96
C LEU A 92 -3.52 13.66 8.44
N SER A 93 -3.29 12.42 8.83
CA SER A 93 -3.47 11.97 10.22
C SER A 93 -2.55 12.68 11.21
N ALA A 94 -1.31 12.96 10.82
CA ALA A 94 -0.32 13.63 11.68
C ALA A 94 -0.79 15.02 12.12
N SER A 95 -1.33 15.84 11.20
CA SER A 95 -1.87 17.17 11.54
C SER A 95 -3.08 17.09 12.47
N SER A 96 -3.93 16.08 12.31
CA SER A 96 -5.10 15.89 13.18
C SER A 96 -4.70 15.47 14.60
N TYR A 97 -3.61 14.69 14.72
CA TYR A 97 -3.13 14.19 15.99
C TYR A 97 -2.54 15.31 16.86
N GLU A 98 -1.82 16.24 16.23
CA GLU A 98 -1.23 17.41 16.90
C GLU A 98 -2.31 18.36 17.45
N SER A 99 -3.35 18.65 16.67
CA SER A 99 -4.48 19.47 17.17
C SER A 99 -5.28 18.77 18.28
N ALA A 100 -5.42 17.44 18.20
CA ALA A 100 -6.12 16.67 19.23
C ALA A 100 -5.32 16.54 20.53
N ALA A 101 -3.99 16.52 20.45
CA ALA A 101 -3.10 16.52 21.61
C ALA A 101 -3.13 17.87 22.33
N SER A 102 -3.07 18.98 21.58
CA SER A 102 -3.20 20.34 22.12
C SER A 102 -4.57 20.56 22.79
N ALA A 103 -5.66 20.14 22.16
CA ALA A 103 -7.01 20.25 22.73
C ALA A 103 -7.22 19.37 23.99
N ARG A 104 -6.48 18.26 24.14
CA ARG A 104 -6.49 17.45 25.37
C ARG A 104 -5.73 18.12 26.50
N ALA A 105 -4.54 18.64 26.21
CA ALA A 105 -3.74 19.36 27.20
C ALA A 105 -4.48 20.59 27.76
N GLU A 106 -5.18 21.34 26.89
CA GLU A 106 -5.98 22.50 27.31
C GLU A 106 -7.18 22.11 28.18
N LYS A 107 -7.81 20.95 27.89
CA LYS A 107 -8.93 20.44 28.66
C LYS A 107 -8.52 19.90 30.03
N GLU A 108 -7.38 19.21 30.11
CA GLU A 108 -6.78 18.75 31.37
C GLU A 108 -6.33 19.93 32.24
N ALA A 109 -5.74 20.97 31.64
CA ALA A 109 -5.39 22.20 32.34
C ALA A 109 -6.63 22.92 32.89
N LEU A 110 -7.71 22.99 32.11
CA LEU A 110 -8.98 23.57 32.55
C LEU A 110 -9.63 22.77 33.68
N GLU A 111 -9.54 21.43 33.63
CA GLU A 111 -10.08 20.55 34.67
C GLU A 111 -9.27 20.66 35.97
N ALA A 112 -7.94 20.69 35.89
CA ALA A 112 -7.06 20.95 37.03
C ALA A 112 -7.31 22.33 37.66
N ALA A 113 -7.49 23.37 36.85
CA ALA A 113 -7.80 24.71 37.33
C ALA A 113 -9.17 24.79 38.03
N LYS A 114 -10.18 24.06 37.53
CA LYS A 114 -11.49 23.97 38.19
C LYS A 114 -11.42 23.27 39.54
N VAL A 115 -10.62 22.20 39.65
CA VAL A 115 -10.40 21.51 40.93
C VAL A 115 -9.70 22.43 41.92
N PHE A 116 -8.68 23.17 41.47
CA PHE A 116 -7.97 24.13 42.32
C PHE A 116 -8.89 25.25 42.84
N MET A 117 -9.67 25.89 41.97
CA MET A 117 -10.62 26.94 42.40
C MET A 117 -11.75 26.42 43.30
N ALA A 118 -12.17 25.16 43.15
CA ALA A 118 -13.16 24.56 44.04
C ALA A 118 -12.61 24.29 45.45
N VAL A 119 -11.29 24.06 45.58
CA VAL A 119 -10.61 23.87 46.87
C VAL A 119 -10.34 25.21 47.55
N GLU A 120 -9.96 26.25 46.81
CA GLU A 120 -9.68 27.59 47.34
C GLU A 120 -10.95 28.38 47.74
N GLY A 121 -12.10 28.12 47.09
CA GLY A 121 -13.37 28.78 47.41
C GLY A 121 -14.15 28.19 48.60
N LEU A 122 -13.53 27.28 49.35
CA LEU A 122 -14.11 26.59 50.51
C LEU A 122 -13.50 27.03 51.86
N GLU A 123 -12.56 27.98 51.84
CA GLU A 123 -12.06 28.74 53.00
C GLU A 123 -12.82 30.08 53.16
#